data_AF-A0A7I7USK6-F1
#
_entry.id   AF-A0A7I7USK6-F1
#
_cell.length_a   1.000
_cell.length_b   1.000
_cell.length_c   1.000
_cell.angle_alpha   90.00
_cell.angle_beta   90.00
_cell.angle_gamma   90.00
#
_symmetry.space_group_name_H-M   'P 1'
#
loop_
_entity.id
_entity.type
_entity.pdbx_description
1 polymer ?
#
loop_
_entity_poly.entity_id
_entity_poly.type
_entity_poly.pdbx_seq_one_letter_code
_entity_poly.pdbx_strand_id
1 'polypeptide(L)'
;MQEGARLVAGGKRPEHLARGFYYEPTAFVGCRSDMRLCQEEVFGPVLAVMTYRSEEEAIRIANDSIYGLAGLVMTRNAARGFNVARQVRTGTIMVQPLAPGADLGANPGGGQGPGWSLPTRGMFNGGGPFGGFKQSGLGREQGRWGFEEYTELKSITMM
;
A
#
# COMPACT_ATOMS: atom_id res chain seq x y z
N MET A 1 -10.78 -8.08 -21.80
CA MET A 1 -9.62 -7.21 -21.52
C MET A 1 -8.65 -7.31 -22.68
N GLN A 2 -8.12 -6.20 -23.17
CA GLN A 2 -7.29 -6.17 -24.37
C GLN A 2 -5.79 -6.34 -24.08
N GLU A 3 -5.34 -6.22 -22.83
CA GLU A 3 -3.90 -6.15 -22.48
C GLU A 3 -3.25 -7.50 -22.10
N GLY A 4 -4.05 -8.57 -21.96
CA GLY A 4 -3.57 -9.95 -21.78
C GLY A 4 -3.61 -10.51 -20.35
N ALA A 5 -4.06 -9.74 -19.34
CA ALA A 5 -4.30 -10.27 -17.99
C ALA A 5 -5.48 -11.24 -17.96
N ARG A 6 -5.40 -12.28 -17.11
CA ARG A 6 -6.46 -13.30 -16.97
C ARG A 6 -7.28 -13.05 -15.71
N LEU A 7 -8.60 -12.92 -15.88
CA LEU A 7 -9.56 -12.89 -14.77
C LEU A 7 -9.63 -14.26 -14.10
N VAL A 8 -9.48 -14.31 -12.77
CA VAL A 8 -9.55 -15.57 -12.01
C VAL A 8 -10.69 -15.61 -10.99
N ALA A 9 -11.23 -14.46 -10.61
CA ALA A 9 -12.38 -14.34 -9.72
C ALA A 9 -13.06 -12.98 -9.93
N GLY A 10 -14.37 -12.92 -9.70
CA GLY A 10 -15.16 -11.68 -9.72
C GLY A 10 -15.39 -11.10 -11.12
N GLY A 11 -15.38 -9.76 -11.21
CA GLY A 11 -15.45 -9.02 -12.47
C GLY A 11 -16.87 -8.61 -12.89
N LYS A 12 -17.86 -8.81 -12.02
CA LYS A 12 -19.26 -8.43 -12.31
C LYS A 12 -19.97 -7.93 -11.06
N ARG A 13 -21.20 -7.46 -11.27
CA ARG A 13 -22.17 -7.20 -10.21
C ARG A 13 -22.71 -8.54 -9.68
N PRO A 14 -22.79 -8.75 -8.35
CA PRO A 14 -23.44 -9.94 -7.80
C PRO A 14 -24.93 -9.99 -8.18
N GLU A 15 -25.37 -11.11 -8.75
CA GLU A 15 -26.75 -11.26 -9.29
C GLU A 15 -27.84 -11.12 -8.21
N HIS A 16 -27.54 -11.57 -6.99
CA HIS A 16 -28.47 -11.50 -5.85
C HIS A 16 -28.58 -10.09 -5.22
N LEU A 17 -27.81 -9.10 -5.70
CA LEU A 17 -27.78 -7.72 -5.19
C LEU A 17 -28.17 -6.73 -6.30
N ALA A 18 -29.45 -6.77 -6.70
CA ALA A 18 -29.98 -5.97 -7.81
C ALA A 18 -30.00 -4.44 -7.55
N ARG A 19 -29.91 -3.98 -6.30
CA ARG A 19 -29.84 -2.56 -5.92
C ARG A 19 -28.56 -2.27 -5.10
N GLY A 20 -28.10 -1.01 -5.08
CA GLY A 20 -26.83 -0.60 -4.46
C GLY A 20 -25.62 -0.63 -5.41
N PHE A 21 -24.47 -0.13 -4.95
CA PHE A 21 -23.21 -0.05 -5.72
C PHE A 21 -22.29 -1.25 -5.45
N TYR A 22 -22.82 -2.47 -5.63
CA TYR A 22 -22.07 -3.69 -5.36
C TYR A 22 -21.24 -4.14 -6.57
N TYR A 23 -20.01 -4.58 -6.31
CA TYR A 23 -19.11 -5.19 -7.28
C TYR A 23 -18.37 -6.35 -6.63
N GLU A 24 -18.23 -7.47 -7.34
CA GLU A 24 -17.55 -8.64 -6.80
C GLU A 24 -16.05 -8.37 -6.54
N PRO A 25 -15.47 -8.92 -5.45
CA PRO A 25 -14.03 -8.99 -5.29
C PRO A 25 -13.40 -9.65 -6.53
N THR A 26 -12.54 -8.90 -7.21
CA THR A 26 -12.04 -9.24 -8.53
C THR A 26 -10.54 -9.45 -8.48
N ALA A 27 -10.04 -10.52 -9.10
CA ALA A 27 -8.61 -10.79 -9.16
C ALA A 27 -8.15 -11.12 -10.58
N PHE A 28 -7.02 -10.53 -10.96
CA PHE A 28 -6.32 -10.79 -12.21
C PHE A 28 -4.94 -11.37 -11.96
N VAL A 29 -4.52 -12.33 -12.78
CA VAL A 29 -3.17 -12.89 -12.77
C VAL A 29 -2.50 -12.72 -14.13
N GLY A 30 -1.17 -12.81 -14.15
CA GLY A 30 -0.39 -12.58 -15.36
C GLY A 30 -0.36 -11.10 -15.76
N CYS A 31 -0.52 -10.21 -14.79
CA CYS A 31 -0.42 -8.78 -15.00
C CYS A 31 1.05 -8.38 -15.25
N ARG A 32 1.24 -7.35 -16.07
CA ARG A 32 2.53 -6.70 -16.30
C ARG A 32 2.46 -5.26 -15.79
N SER A 33 3.59 -4.68 -15.39
CA SER A 33 3.61 -3.34 -14.82
C SER A 33 3.12 -2.27 -15.81
N ASP A 34 3.29 -2.46 -17.10
CA ASP A 34 2.85 -1.54 -18.17
C ASP A 34 1.33 -1.53 -18.44
N MET A 35 0.56 -2.46 -17.84
CA MET A 35 -0.89 -2.53 -18.02
C MET A 35 -1.60 -1.40 -17.28
N ARG A 36 -2.71 -0.90 -17.85
CA ARG A 36 -3.47 0.20 -17.23
C ARG A 36 -3.98 -0.18 -15.83
N LEU A 37 -4.43 -1.42 -15.66
CA LEU A 37 -4.85 -1.99 -14.38
C LEU A 37 -3.77 -1.86 -13.28
N CYS A 38 -2.51 -1.77 -13.68
CA CYS A 38 -1.36 -1.75 -12.78
C CYS A 38 -0.72 -0.37 -12.60
N GLN A 39 -1.09 0.59 -13.46
CA GLN A 39 -0.59 1.97 -13.41
C GLN A 39 -1.62 2.94 -12.82
N GLU A 40 -2.91 2.66 -12.98
CA GLU A 40 -3.99 3.52 -12.49
C GLU A 40 -4.62 2.97 -11.21
N GLU A 41 -4.91 3.87 -10.28
CA GLU A 41 -5.64 3.52 -9.06
C GLU A 41 -7.11 3.23 -9.39
N VAL A 42 -7.51 1.97 -9.27
CA VAL A 42 -8.89 1.52 -9.56
C VAL A 42 -9.87 1.95 -8.46
N PHE A 43 -9.39 2.05 -7.21
CA PHE A 43 -10.18 2.38 -6.01
C PHE A 43 -11.41 1.48 -5.77
N GLY A 44 -11.48 0.33 -6.44
CA GLY A 44 -12.50 -0.70 -6.29
C GLY A 44 -11.88 -2.01 -5.80
N PRO A 45 -12.69 -3.05 -5.56
CA PRO A 45 -12.23 -4.33 -5.01
C PRO A 45 -11.55 -5.18 -6.10
N VAL A 46 -10.48 -4.67 -6.71
CA VAL A 46 -9.77 -5.29 -7.83
C VAL A 46 -8.29 -5.48 -7.48
N LEU A 47 -7.82 -6.73 -7.50
CA LEU A 47 -6.43 -7.11 -7.26
C LEU A 47 -5.74 -7.48 -8.58
N ALA A 48 -4.57 -6.89 -8.84
CA ALA A 48 -3.68 -7.27 -9.93
C ALA A 48 -2.47 -8.04 -9.40
N VAL A 49 -2.23 -9.24 -9.91
CA VAL A 49 -1.12 -10.11 -9.47
C VAL A 49 -0.05 -10.17 -10.55
N MET A 50 1.13 -9.66 -10.19
CA MET A 50 2.36 -9.77 -10.98
C MET A 50 3.31 -10.77 -10.32
N THR A 51 4.14 -11.43 -11.14
CA THR A 51 5.22 -12.30 -10.67
C THR A 51 6.57 -11.63 -10.90
N TYR A 52 7.56 -12.00 -10.09
CA TYR A 52 8.96 -11.59 -10.26
C TYR A 52 9.88 -12.80 -10.01
N ARG A 53 11.15 -12.69 -10.42
CA ARG A 53 12.18 -13.72 -10.32
C ARG A 53 13.35 -13.33 -9.41
N SER A 54 13.57 -12.04 -9.19
CA SER A 54 14.59 -11.53 -8.27
C SER A 54 14.08 -10.38 -7.39
N GLU A 55 14.81 -10.05 -6.32
CA GLU A 55 14.43 -8.93 -5.46
C GLU A 55 14.57 -7.59 -6.17
N GLU A 56 15.61 -7.44 -6.99
CA GLU A 56 15.84 -6.27 -7.82
C GLU A 56 14.68 -6.06 -8.79
N GLU A 57 14.16 -7.15 -9.37
CA GLU A 57 12.98 -7.11 -10.21
C GLU A 57 11.73 -6.68 -9.43
N ALA A 58 11.52 -7.24 -8.23
CA ALA A 58 10.40 -6.86 -7.37
C ALA A 58 10.45 -5.37 -6.97
N ILE A 59 11.63 -4.88 -6.62
CA ILE A 59 11.87 -3.46 -6.28
C ILE A 59 11.63 -2.57 -7.50
N ARG A 60 12.09 -2.98 -8.68
CA ARG A 60 11.85 -2.26 -9.93
C ARG A 60 10.35 -2.17 -10.22
N ILE A 61 9.62 -3.29 -10.14
CA ILE A 61 8.17 -3.32 -10.34
C ILE A 61 7.45 -2.43 -9.30
N ALA A 62 7.82 -2.51 -8.03
CA ALA A 62 7.21 -1.70 -6.97
C ALA A 62 7.45 -0.19 -7.17
N ASN A 63 8.60 0.18 -7.73
CA ASN A 63 8.93 1.58 -8.02
C ASN A 63 8.40 2.09 -9.35
N ASP A 64 8.00 1.19 -10.27
CA ASP A 64 7.40 1.47 -11.57
C ASP A 64 5.93 1.89 -11.43
N SER A 65 5.74 2.98 -10.69
CA SER A 65 4.45 3.62 -10.46
C SER A 65 4.67 5.12 -10.31
N ILE A 66 3.73 5.92 -10.80
CA ILE A 66 3.70 7.36 -10.55
C ILE A 66 3.29 7.68 -9.09
N TYR A 67 2.79 6.70 -8.37
CA TYR A 67 2.38 6.78 -6.97
C TYR A 67 3.46 6.26 -6.01
N GLY A 68 3.28 6.55 -4.73
CA GLY A 68 4.18 6.16 -3.64
C GLY A 68 3.61 6.49 -2.26
N LEU A 69 2.37 6.07 -1.99
CA LEU A 69 1.70 6.32 -0.70
C LEU A 69 2.07 5.28 0.36
N ALA A 70 1.75 4.02 0.07
CA ALA A 70 1.82 2.89 0.98
C ALA A 70 2.60 1.72 0.34
N GLY A 71 2.98 0.73 1.14
CA GLY A 71 3.59 -0.50 0.67
C GLY A 71 3.65 -1.58 1.75
N LEU A 72 3.77 -2.83 1.32
CA LEU A 72 3.89 -3.99 2.21
C LEU A 72 4.92 -4.98 1.66
N VAL A 73 5.85 -5.41 2.51
CA VAL A 73 6.77 -6.51 2.23
C VAL A 73 6.44 -7.66 3.18
N MET A 74 5.99 -8.79 2.64
CA MET A 74 5.75 -10.02 3.42
C MET A 74 6.91 -10.99 3.22
N THR A 75 7.53 -11.45 4.31
CA THR A 75 8.72 -12.32 4.22
C THR A 75 8.94 -13.10 5.51
N ARG A 76 9.57 -14.28 5.45
CA ARG A 76 10.01 -15.00 6.66
C ARG A 76 11.26 -14.41 7.31
N ASN A 77 11.98 -13.54 6.60
CA ASN A 77 13.23 -12.92 7.07
C ASN A 77 13.03 -11.41 7.18
N ALA A 78 12.90 -10.90 8.41
CA ALA A 78 12.65 -9.49 8.66
C ALA A 78 13.78 -8.57 8.17
N ALA A 79 15.05 -8.97 8.29
CA ALA A 79 16.19 -8.18 7.82
C ALA A 79 16.17 -8.05 6.29
N ARG A 80 15.85 -9.14 5.59
CA ARG A 80 15.61 -9.14 4.14
C ARG A 80 14.45 -8.20 3.77
N GLY A 81 13.34 -8.29 4.51
CA GLY A 81 12.18 -7.42 4.30
C GLY A 81 12.50 -5.94 4.49
N PHE A 82 13.26 -5.60 5.53
CA PHE A 82 13.75 -4.25 5.78
C PHE A 82 14.65 -3.73 4.66
N ASN A 83 15.56 -4.58 4.15
CA ASN A 83 16.43 -4.24 3.03
C ASN A 83 15.66 -3.97 1.73
N VAL A 84 14.58 -4.70 1.46
CA VAL A 84 13.68 -4.42 0.34
C VAL A 84 12.92 -3.11 0.60
N ALA A 85 12.32 -2.96 1.79
CA ALA A 85 11.46 -1.82 2.11
C ALA A 85 12.16 -0.46 1.95
N ARG A 86 13.42 -0.34 2.39
CA ARG A 86 14.20 0.91 2.25
C ARG A 86 14.51 1.32 0.80
N GLN A 87 14.31 0.42 -0.17
CA GLN A 87 14.55 0.67 -1.60
C GLN A 87 13.26 1.00 -2.36
N VAL A 88 12.10 0.82 -1.74
CA VAL A 88 10.80 1.17 -2.33
C VAL A 88 10.51 2.65 -2.06
N ARG A 89 10.23 3.40 -3.11
CA ARG A 89 9.95 4.85 -3.11
C ARG A 89 8.49 5.11 -2.73
N THR A 90 8.19 4.89 -1.46
CA THR A 90 6.88 5.16 -0.86
C THR A 90 7.05 5.89 0.47
N GLY A 91 6.08 6.68 0.87
CA GLY A 91 6.16 7.44 2.13
C GLY A 91 5.88 6.60 3.37
N THR A 92 5.11 5.52 3.25
CA THR A 92 4.89 4.56 4.34
C THR A 92 5.01 3.13 3.83
N ILE A 93 5.76 2.27 4.54
CA ILE A 93 5.94 0.87 4.17
C ILE A 93 5.99 -0.03 5.42
N MET A 94 5.28 -1.15 5.38
CA MET A 94 5.28 -2.15 6.44
C MET A 94 6.11 -3.37 6.02
N VAL A 95 6.91 -3.90 6.94
CA VAL A 95 7.55 -5.22 6.80
C VAL A 95 6.82 -6.19 7.73
N GLN A 96 6.21 -7.21 7.15
CA GLN A 96 5.42 -8.20 7.87
C GLN A 96 6.12 -9.56 7.86
N PRO A 97 6.65 -10.01 9.01
CA PRO A 97 7.22 -11.34 9.16
C PRO A 97 6.16 -12.45 9.01
N LEU A 98 6.50 -13.49 8.24
CA LEU A 98 5.69 -14.71 8.09
C LEU A 98 6.26 -15.82 8.99
N ALA A 99 6.21 -15.64 10.31
CA ALA A 99 6.59 -16.67 11.27
C ALA A 99 5.36 -17.48 11.73
N PRO A 100 5.49 -18.77 12.09
CA PRO A 100 4.43 -19.49 12.80
C PRO A 100 4.03 -18.72 14.07
N GLY A 101 2.74 -18.45 14.24
CA GLY A 101 2.24 -17.64 15.36
C GLY A 101 2.42 -16.12 15.19
N ALA A 102 2.85 -15.65 14.02
CA ALA A 102 2.78 -14.23 13.70
C ALA A 102 1.32 -13.77 13.73
N ASP A 103 0.98 -12.99 14.75
CA ASP A 103 -0.28 -12.26 14.80
C ASP A 103 -0.29 -11.27 13.62
N LEU A 104 -1.04 -11.60 12.57
CA LEU A 104 -1.24 -10.73 11.41
C LEU A 104 -2.06 -9.48 11.78
N GLY A 105 -2.47 -9.37 13.05
CA GLY A 105 -3.53 -8.50 13.52
C GLY A 105 -4.87 -9.06 13.08
N ALA A 106 -5.80 -9.23 14.01
CA ALA A 106 -7.20 -9.27 13.62
C ALA A 106 -7.48 -7.99 12.80
N ASN A 107 -7.91 -8.13 11.56
CA ASN A 107 -8.50 -7.02 10.82
C ASN A 107 -9.75 -6.61 11.62
N PRO A 108 -9.79 -5.44 12.27
CA PRO A 108 -10.89 -5.10 13.18
C PRO A 108 -12.22 -4.82 12.43
N GLY A 109 -12.36 -5.25 11.18
CA GLY A 109 -13.59 -5.14 10.40
C GLY A 109 -13.74 -3.82 9.65
N GLY A 110 -12.65 -3.10 9.38
CA GLY A 110 -12.68 -1.80 8.70
C GLY A 110 -12.51 -1.83 7.17
N GLY A 111 -12.60 -3.02 6.53
CA GLY A 111 -12.34 -3.18 5.08
C GLY A 111 -10.86 -3.04 4.68
N GLN A 112 -10.01 -2.75 5.65
CA GLN A 112 -8.62 -2.41 5.50
C GLN A 112 -7.78 -3.56 6.07
N GLY A 113 -7.09 -4.32 5.21
CA GLY A 113 -6.47 -5.62 5.50
C GLY A 113 -5.56 -5.72 6.75
N PRO A 114 -5.01 -6.92 7.03
CA PRO A 114 -4.23 -7.19 8.23
C PRO A 114 -3.08 -6.18 8.42
N GLY A 115 -2.94 -5.62 9.63
CA GLY A 115 -1.87 -4.67 9.97
C GLY A 115 -2.10 -3.19 9.63
N TRP A 116 -3.16 -2.82 8.90
CA TRP A 116 -3.46 -1.40 8.64
C TRP A 116 -3.97 -0.65 9.89
N SER A 117 -4.86 -1.25 10.67
CA SER A 117 -5.52 -0.57 11.81
C SER A 117 -4.93 -0.87 13.19
N LEU A 118 -3.69 -1.41 13.27
CA LEU A 118 -3.11 -1.76 14.57
C LEU A 118 -2.64 -0.49 15.32
N PRO A 119 -3.22 -0.18 16.50
CA PRO A 119 -3.05 1.10 17.18
C PRO A 119 -1.62 1.38 17.67
N THR A 120 -0.74 0.37 17.74
CA THR A 120 0.64 0.51 18.24
C THR A 120 1.71 -0.09 17.33
N ARG A 121 1.34 -0.80 16.27
CA ARG A 121 2.29 -1.47 15.35
C ARG A 121 1.87 -1.43 13.88
N GLY A 122 0.73 -0.82 13.57
CA GLY A 122 0.20 -0.78 12.22
C GLY A 122 0.82 0.33 11.38
N MET A 123 0.56 0.26 10.08
CA MET A 123 1.01 1.27 9.11
C MET A 123 0.55 2.69 9.46
N PHE A 124 -0.56 2.81 10.20
CA PHE A 124 -1.17 4.07 10.65
C PHE A 124 -1.18 4.21 12.19
N ASN A 125 -0.19 3.64 12.88
CA ASN A 125 -0.01 3.92 14.31
C ASN A 125 0.32 5.42 14.46
N GLY A 126 -0.68 6.23 14.82
CA GLY A 126 -0.73 7.70 14.70
C GLY A 126 0.40 8.53 15.33
N GLY A 127 1.43 7.88 15.87
CA GLY A 127 2.70 8.52 16.25
C GLY A 127 3.73 8.65 15.11
N GLY A 128 3.62 7.89 14.01
CA GLY A 128 4.52 7.97 12.86
C GLY A 128 4.05 8.98 11.78
N PRO A 129 4.93 9.40 10.85
CA PRO A 129 4.53 10.27 9.74
C PRO A 129 3.78 9.46 8.67
N PHE A 130 2.61 9.93 8.26
CA PHE A 130 1.85 9.39 7.13
C PHE A 130 1.85 10.37 5.96
N GLY A 131 1.99 9.88 4.73
CA GLY A 131 1.99 10.72 3.54
C GLY A 131 2.77 10.08 2.41
N GLY A 132 2.64 10.63 1.20
CA GLY A 132 3.18 10.01 0.00
C GLY A 132 4.55 10.52 -0.47
N PHE A 133 5.02 9.89 -1.53
CA PHE A 133 6.00 10.38 -2.49
C PHE A 133 5.32 10.53 -3.87
N LYS A 134 5.99 11.24 -4.80
CA LYS A 134 5.57 11.37 -6.20
C LYS A 134 4.15 11.97 -6.30
N GLN A 135 3.25 11.40 -7.10
CA GLN A 135 1.88 11.88 -7.23
C GLN A 135 0.98 11.53 -6.04
N SER A 136 1.49 10.82 -5.03
CA SER A 136 0.74 10.56 -3.79
C SER A 136 0.81 11.72 -2.79
N GLY A 137 1.32 12.88 -3.19
CA GLY A 137 1.35 14.10 -2.38
C GLY A 137 2.71 14.41 -1.74
N LEU A 138 2.78 15.61 -1.15
CA LEU A 138 3.92 16.15 -0.40
C LEU A 138 3.45 16.55 1.00
N GLY A 139 4.38 16.61 1.95
CA GLY A 139 4.08 16.83 3.37
C GLY A 139 3.82 15.53 4.15
N ARG A 140 3.58 15.65 5.45
CA ARG A 140 3.26 14.51 6.33
C ARG A 140 2.14 14.86 7.29
N GLU A 141 1.20 13.94 7.44
CA GLU A 141 0.18 13.93 8.47
C GLU A 141 0.61 13.03 9.64
N GLN A 142 -0.15 13.09 10.74
CA GLN A 142 0.06 12.29 11.96
C GLN A 142 1.39 12.57 12.68
N GLY A 143 1.52 12.07 13.91
CA GLY A 143 2.67 12.31 14.76
C GLY A 143 2.99 13.80 14.92
N ARG A 144 4.26 14.11 15.20
CA ARG A 144 4.71 15.51 15.30
C ARG A 144 4.70 16.24 13.96
N TRP A 145 4.94 15.53 12.86
CA TRP A 145 5.06 16.10 11.52
C TRP A 145 3.74 16.69 11.04
N GLY A 146 2.62 16.04 11.36
CA GLY A 146 1.30 16.59 11.09
C GLY A 146 1.03 17.92 11.78
N PHE A 147 1.60 18.17 12.97
CA PHE A 147 1.47 19.47 13.64
C PHE A 147 2.40 20.52 13.04
N GLU A 148 3.59 20.14 12.55
CA GLU A 148 4.56 21.05 11.92
C GLU A 148 3.93 21.79 10.72
N GLU A 149 3.05 21.13 9.95
CA GLU A 149 2.30 21.72 8.82
C GLU A 149 1.32 22.84 9.23
N TYR A 150 0.95 22.94 10.51
CA TYR A 150 0.06 23.98 11.05
C TYR A 150 0.80 24.98 11.96
N THR A 151 2.13 25.05 11.87
CA THR A 151 2.96 25.96 12.67
C THR A 151 3.83 26.85 11.78
N GLU A 152 4.19 28.04 12.28
CA GLU A 152 5.14 28.94 11.62
C GLU A 152 6.47 28.98 12.38
N LEU A 153 7.59 28.85 11.66
CA LEU A 153 8.93 28.96 12.25
C LEU A 153 9.35 30.43 12.38
N LYS A 154 9.86 30.83 13.55
CA LYS A 154 10.36 32.19 13.82
C LYS A 154 11.77 32.14 14.41
N SER A 155 12.71 32.85 13.77
CA SER A 155 14.05 33.10 14.31
C SER A 155 14.08 34.48 14.96
N ILE A 156 14.64 34.58 16.18
CA ILE A 156 14.80 35.83 16.91
C ILE A 156 16.27 35.95 17.31
N THR A 157 16.92 37.03 16.87
CA THR A 157 18.32 37.35 17.22
C THR A 157 18.35 38.66 17.99
N MET A 158 19.16 38.73 19.04
CA MET A 158 19.42 39.96 19.82
C MET A 158 20.90 40.31 19.70
N MET A 159 21.19 41.58 19.44
CA MET A 159 22.55 42.15 19.43
C MET A 159 22.89 42.74 20.79
#